data_AF-A0A381TDB3-F1
#
_entry.id   AF-A0A381TDB3-F1
#
_cell.length_a   1.000
_cell.length_b   1.000
_cell.length_c   1.000
_cell.angle_alpha   90.00
_cell.angle_beta   90.00
_cell.angle_gamma   90.00
#
_symmetry.space_group_name_H-M   'P 1'
#
loop_
_entity.id
_entity.type
_entity.pdbx_description
1 polymer ?
#
loop_
_entity_poly.entity_id
_entity_poly.type
_entity_poly.pdbx_seq_one_letter_code
_entity_poly.pdbx_strand_id
1 'polypeptide(L)'
;MRCENAPVQTRAITLLASSCLLLAACGGSSEPEVQTTSTTDVPTATAPATTLPTAAGPDVAGEVDEVIEGVREALVKLVMEREGIERGAAEERANLLMERGADPAVVEQQMAIYASWMDNYPVHPVLGRHWTEEQAECAIVTMMRVEGVARTGRLMNDARTGGMSVEDAQALVQPVAYCVDLMAMVRAELTSVGVPQDLDCLLAGVVEEEVATWYVAVFTDGPAGFNAALSEGVDLTCPTAP
;
A
#
# COMPACT_ATOMS: atom_id res chain seq x y z
N MET A 1 -31.04 39.01 -3.09
CA MET A 1 -29.89 39.94 -3.04
C MET A 1 -28.63 39.12 -3.24
N ARG A 2 -27.91 39.38 -4.33
CA ARG A 2 -26.51 38.95 -4.53
C ARG A 2 -25.61 39.92 -3.76
N CYS A 3 -24.52 39.40 -3.21
CA CYS A 3 -23.20 40.02 -3.30
C CYS A 3 -22.17 38.89 -3.46
N GLU A 4 -21.60 38.80 -4.66
CA GLU A 4 -20.34 38.14 -4.96
C GLU A 4 -19.18 39.02 -4.48
N ASN A 5 -18.08 38.39 -4.03
CA ASN A 5 -16.74 38.56 -4.58
C ASN A 5 -15.77 37.56 -3.91
N ALA A 6 -15.36 36.54 -4.67
CA ALA A 6 -14.04 35.89 -4.57
C ALA A 6 -13.00 36.81 -5.29
N PRO A 7 -11.69 36.47 -5.50
CA PRO A 7 -10.97 35.20 -5.26
C PRO A 7 -9.50 35.32 -4.76
N VAL A 8 -8.92 34.24 -4.23
CA VAL A 8 -7.51 33.83 -4.48
C VAL A 8 -7.42 32.29 -4.35
N GLN A 9 -7.21 31.62 -5.48
CA GLN A 9 -6.74 30.23 -5.61
C GLN A 9 -5.37 30.09 -4.91
N THR A 10 -4.94 28.96 -4.35
CA THR A 10 -4.26 27.82 -5.01
C THR A 10 -3.48 27.15 -3.85
N ARG A 11 -3.45 25.84 -3.53
CA ARG A 11 -3.13 24.64 -4.31
C ARG A 11 -3.52 23.39 -3.50
N ALA A 12 -3.84 22.33 -4.23
CA ALA A 12 -3.82 20.91 -3.84
C ALA A 12 -4.88 20.44 -2.82
N ILE A 13 -6.03 19.99 -3.34
CA ILE A 13 -6.52 18.60 -3.22
C ILE A 13 -7.47 18.39 -4.41
N THR A 14 -6.95 17.75 -5.45
CA THR A 14 -7.76 17.12 -6.48
C THR A 14 -7.30 15.67 -6.53
N LEU A 15 -7.82 14.86 -5.61
CA LEU A 15 -7.85 13.42 -5.77
C LEU A 15 -8.94 13.12 -6.79
N LEU A 16 -8.53 12.90 -8.03
CA LEU A 16 -9.41 12.37 -9.07
C LEU A 16 -9.76 10.92 -8.72
N ALA A 17 -10.97 10.75 -8.21
CA ALA A 17 -11.70 9.50 -8.33
C ALA A 17 -11.84 9.16 -9.83
N SER A 18 -11.15 8.13 -10.28
CA SER A 18 -11.44 7.48 -11.56
C SER A 18 -11.17 5.99 -11.46
N SER A 19 -12.30 5.25 -11.41
CA SER A 19 -12.51 3.89 -11.93
C SER A 19 -11.87 2.77 -11.09
N CYS A 20 -12.59 2.07 -10.20
CA CYS A 20 -13.75 1.19 -10.49
C CYS A 20 -13.52 0.33 -11.74
N LEU A 21 -12.86 -0.81 -11.55
CA LEU A 21 -12.84 -2.07 -12.32
C LEU A 21 -11.83 -2.93 -11.52
N LEU A 22 -12.19 -3.97 -10.76
CA LEU A 22 -12.77 -5.23 -11.23
C LEU A 22 -13.42 -6.02 -10.07
N LEU A 23 -14.62 -6.52 -10.34
CA LEU A 23 -15.09 -7.90 -10.13
C LEU A 23 -14.76 -8.59 -8.79
N ALA A 24 -15.59 -8.35 -7.78
CA ALA A 24 -15.89 -9.37 -6.78
C ALA A 24 -16.76 -10.46 -7.44
N ALA A 25 -16.13 -11.50 -7.98
CA ALA A 25 -16.81 -12.75 -8.26
C ALA A 25 -17.08 -13.45 -6.92
N CYS A 26 -18.34 -13.38 -6.45
CA CYS A 26 -18.84 -14.25 -5.41
C CYS A 26 -18.80 -15.70 -5.92
N GLY A 27 -17.86 -16.49 -5.40
CA GLY A 27 -17.82 -17.94 -5.58
C GLY A 27 -17.83 -18.63 -4.22
N GLY A 28 -19.02 -18.91 -3.70
CA GLY A 28 -19.18 -19.81 -2.56
C GLY A 28 -19.26 -21.27 -3.03
N SER A 29 -18.54 -22.16 -2.36
CA SER A 29 -18.98 -23.52 -1.98
C SER A 29 -17.81 -24.22 -1.29
N SER A 30 -17.93 -24.50 0.01
CA SER A 30 -18.23 -25.84 0.54
C SER A 30 -16.98 -26.68 0.81
N GLU A 31 -16.66 -26.78 2.09
CA GLU A 31 -15.85 -27.84 2.69
C GLU A 31 -16.31 -29.23 2.19
N PRO A 32 -15.38 -30.19 2.18
CA PRO A 32 -15.68 -31.41 2.90
C PRO A 32 -14.58 -31.75 3.91
N GLU A 33 -15.02 -31.83 5.15
CA GLU A 33 -14.41 -32.52 6.27
C GLU A 33 -14.29 -34.03 5.95
N VAL A 34 -13.09 -34.61 6.04
CA VAL A 34 -12.93 -36.05 6.36
C VAL A 34 -11.73 -36.26 7.27
N GLN A 35 -12.03 -36.98 8.35
CA GLN A 35 -11.22 -37.34 9.50
C GLN A 35 -10.02 -38.26 9.22
N THR A 36 -9.00 -38.03 10.02
CA THR A 36 -8.03 -38.93 10.67
C THR A 36 -7.98 -40.42 10.27
N THR A 37 -6.79 -40.92 9.95
CA THR A 37 -6.24 -42.18 10.52
C THR A 37 -4.73 -42.29 10.26
N SER A 38 -3.98 -42.54 11.34
CA SER A 38 -2.53 -42.86 11.33
C SER A 38 -2.25 -44.23 10.69
N THR A 39 -1.07 -44.44 10.09
CA THR A 39 0.02 -45.34 10.54
C THR A 39 1.14 -45.41 9.48
N THR A 40 2.38 -45.47 9.99
CA THR A 40 3.71 -45.76 9.43
C THR A 40 3.79 -46.71 8.22
N ASP A 41 4.62 -46.36 7.21
CA ASP A 41 5.74 -47.21 6.72
C ASP A 41 6.50 -46.55 5.55
N VAL A 42 7.84 -46.57 5.65
CA VAL A 42 8.80 -46.20 4.59
C VAL A 42 9.31 -47.51 3.96
N PRO A 43 9.33 -47.63 2.62
CA PRO A 43 10.60 -47.92 1.97
C PRO A 43 10.84 -47.22 0.62
N THR A 44 12.11 -46.89 0.42
CA THR A 44 12.78 -46.41 -0.79
C THR A 44 12.55 -47.31 -2.02
N ALA A 45 12.08 -46.75 -3.15
CA ALA A 45 12.38 -47.24 -4.51
C ALA A 45 12.03 -46.22 -5.61
N THR A 46 13.03 -45.91 -6.44
CA THR A 46 13.02 -45.48 -7.85
C THR A 46 11.84 -44.64 -8.37
N ALA A 47 12.09 -43.35 -8.62
CA ALA A 47 11.17 -42.44 -9.28
C ALA A 47 10.85 -42.89 -10.73
N PRO A 48 9.58 -43.14 -11.10
CA PRO A 48 9.14 -43.13 -12.48
C PRO A 48 8.93 -41.69 -12.94
N ALA A 49 9.35 -41.37 -14.16
CA ALA A 49 9.03 -40.09 -14.79
C ALA A 49 7.51 -39.96 -14.93
N THR A 50 6.90 -39.09 -14.13
CA THR A 50 5.50 -38.69 -14.32
C THR A 50 5.43 -37.76 -15.52
N THR A 51 5.08 -38.32 -16.69
CA THR A 51 4.44 -37.54 -17.74
C THR A 51 3.13 -36.99 -17.18
N LEU A 52 3.07 -35.67 -16.97
CA LEU A 52 1.81 -35.01 -16.68
C LEU A 52 0.85 -35.18 -17.88
N PRO A 53 -0.42 -35.52 -17.66
CA PRO A 53 -1.42 -35.42 -18.70
C PRO A 53 -1.61 -33.93 -19.02
N THR A 54 -1.50 -33.58 -20.31
CA THR A 54 -1.98 -32.30 -20.83
C THR A 54 -3.49 -32.27 -20.67
N ALA A 55 -3.95 -31.84 -19.50
CA ALA A 55 -5.28 -31.27 -19.37
C ALA A 55 -5.25 -29.95 -20.14
N ALA A 56 -6.13 -29.81 -21.13
CA ALA A 56 -6.41 -28.52 -21.74
C ALA A 56 -6.87 -27.57 -20.63
N GLY A 57 -5.94 -26.75 -20.13
CA GLY A 57 -6.25 -25.67 -19.21
C GLY A 57 -7.12 -24.62 -19.90
N PRO A 58 -7.68 -23.67 -19.14
CA PRO A 58 -8.23 -22.45 -19.71
C PRO A 58 -7.21 -21.84 -20.68
N ASP A 59 -7.67 -21.08 -21.67
CA ASP A 59 -6.81 -20.40 -22.64
C ASP A 59 -6.08 -19.21 -21.97
N VAL A 60 -5.18 -19.53 -21.02
CA VAL A 60 -4.42 -18.56 -20.22
C VAL A 60 -3.56 -17.69 -21.13
N ALA A 61 -3.13 -18.21 -22.28
CA ALA A 61 -2.37 -17.43 -23.26
C ALA A 61 -3.21 -16.31 -23.88
N GLY A 62 -4.46 -16.59 -24.27
CA GLY A 62 -5.37 -15.56 -24.79
C GLY A 62 -5.73 -14.49 -23.76
N GLU A 63 -5.93 -14.90 -22.50
CA GLU A 63 -6.24 -13.98 -21.40
C GLU A 63 -5.07 -13.04 -21.07
N VAL A 64 -3.83 -13.54 -21.16
CA VAL A 64 -2.63 -12.73 -20.95
C VAL A 64 -2.43 -11.72 -22.09
N ASP A 65 -2.63 -12.11 -23.35
CA ASP A 65 -2.51 -11.19 -24.50
C ASP A 65 -3.55 -10.06 -24.44
N GLU A 66 -4.79 -10.35 -24.05
CA GLU A 66 -5.83 -9.33 -23.87
C GLU A 66 -5.46 -8.33 -22.77
N VAL A 67 -4.87 -8.80 -21.66
CA VAL A 67 -4.38 -7.92 -20.59
C VAL A 67 -3.23 -7.05 -21.07
N ILE A 68 -2.28 -7.61 -21.83
CA ILE A 68 -1.13 -6.87 -22.37
C ILE A 68 -1.59 -5.77 -23.33
N GLU A 69 -2.53 -6.06 -24.23
CA GLU A 69 -3.09 -5.05 -25.13
C GLU A 69 -3.90 -4.00 -24.36
N GLY A 70 -4.62 -4.40 -23.31
CA GLY A 70 -5.31 -3.46 -22.41
C GLY A 70 -4.35 -2.49 -21.72
N VAL A 71 -3.22 -2.99 -21.20
CA VAL A 71 -2.15 -2.17 -20.60
C VAL A 71 -1.52 -1.24 -21.64
N ARG A 72 -1.28 -1.74 -22.85
CA ARG A 72 -0.72 -0.96 -23.96
C ARG A 72 -1.62 0.21 -24.33
N GLU A 73 -2.92 -0.02 -24.53
CA GLU A 73 -3.87 1.05 -24.87
C GLU A 73 -3.98 2.10 -23.76
N ALA A 74 -4.01 1.66 -22.48
CA ALA A 74 -4.01 2.56 -21.34
C ALA A 74 -2.74 3.43 -21.30
N LEU A 75 -1.58 2.85 -21.60
CA LEU A 75 -0.30 3.56 -21.64
C LEU A 75 -0.25 4.57 -22.80
N VAL A 76 -0.76 4.21 -23.99
CA VAL A 76 -0.87 5.12 -25.13
C VAL A 76 -1.70 6.34 -24.77
N LYS A 77 -2.88 6.13 -24.17
CA LYS A 77 -3.75 7.23 -23.73
C LYS A 77 -3.04 8.16 -22.73
N LEU A 78 -2.33 7.59 -21.76
CA LEU A 78 -1.61 8.35 -20.74
C LEU A 78 -0.44 9.15 -21.35
N VAL A 79 0.30 8.57 -22.30
CA VAL A 79 1.38 9.26 -23.02
C VAL A 79 0.82 10.43 -23.85
N MET A 80 -0.31 10.23 -24.55
CA MET A 80 -0.97 11.31 -25.29
C MET A 80 -1.38 12.45 -24.37
N GLU A 81 -2.02 12.14 -23.23
CA GLU A 81 -2.49 13.13 -22.26
C GLU A 81 -1.35 13.92 -21.62
N ARG A 82 -0.24 13.24 -21.30
CA ARG A 82 0.90 13.87 -20.60
C ARG A 82 1.81 14.64 -21.54
N GLU A 83 2.11 14.10 -22.71
CA GLU A 83 3.12 14.66 -23.63
C GLU A 83 2.49 15.48 -24.76
N GLY A 84 1.17 15.40 -24.96
CA GLY A 84 0.47 16.17 -25.99
C GLY A 84 0.84 15.76 -27.42
N ILE A 85 1.25 14.51 -27.62
CA ILE A 85 1.70 13.97 -28.91
C ILE A 85 0.59 13.21 -29.63
N GLU A 86 0.69 13.07 -30.96
CA GLU A 86 -0.26 12.29 -31.74
C GLU A 86 -0.21 10.79 -31.41
N ARG A 87 -1.34 10.09 -31.67
CA ARG A 87 -1.52 8.67 -31.32
C ARG A 87 -0.41 7.76 -31.85
N GLY A 88 0.05 7.95 -33.10
CA GLY A 88 1.12 7.11 -33.66
C GLY A 88 2.45 7.26 -32.92
N ALA A 89 2.84 8.49 -32.57
CA ALA A 89 4.02 8.75 -31.76
C ALA A 89 3.85 8.23 -30.32
N ALA A 90 2.64 8.31 -29.76
CA ALA A 90 2.32 7.74 -28.45
C ALA A 90 2.38 6.20 -28.43
N GLU A 91 1.96 5.53 -29.50
CA GLU A 91 2.08 4.07 -29.66
C GLU A 91 3.54 3.61 -29.68
N GLU A 92 4.40 4.28 -30.45
CA GLU A 92 5.84 3.98 -30.45
C GLU A 92 6.47 4.23 -29.08
N ARG A 93 6.11 5.34 -28.43
CA ARG A 93 6.58 5.68 -27.09
C ARG A 93 6.10 4.68 -26.03
N ALA A 94 4.84 4.24 -26.10
CA ALA A 94 4.27 3.24 -25.21
C ALA A 94 4.98 1.89 -25.37
N ASN A 95 5.24 1.45 -26.60
CA ASN A 95 5.98 0.20 -26.85
C ASN A 95 7.39 0.25 -26.22
N LEU A 96 8.14 1.35 -26.41
CA LEU A 96 9.45 1.52 -25.79
C LEU A 96 9.40 1.51 -24.25
N LEU A 97 8.32 2.05 -23.68
CA LEU A 97 8.11 2.03 -22.23
C LEU A 97 7.72 0.63 -21.72
N MET A 98 6.93 -0.13 -22.48
CA MET A 98 6.60 -1.52 -22.17
C MET A 98 7.84 -2.42 -22.23
N GLU A 99 8.67 -2.28 -23.28
CA GLU A 99 9.93 -3.01 -23.40
C GLU A 99 10.88 -2.70 -22.25
N ARG A 100 11.00 -1.41 -21.88
CA ARG A 100 11.82 -1.01 -20.73
C ARG A 100 11.25 -1.52 -19.40
N GLY A 101 9.92 -1.53 -19.25
CA GLY A 101 9.25 -2.05 -18.05
C GLY A 101 9.41 -3.56 -17.90
N ALA A 102 9.53 -4.28 -19.02
CA ALA A 102 9.80 -5.72 -19.06
C ALA A 102 11.30 -6.06 -18.98
N ASP A 103 12.19 -5.08 -18.86
CA ASP A 103 13.61 -5.32 -18.64
C ASP A 103 13.78 -6.15 -17.36
N PRO A 104 14.40 -7.34 -17.42
CA PRO A 104 14.57 -8.20 -16.26
C PRO A 104 15.23 -7.50 -15.07
N ALA A 105 16.17 -6.58 -15.30
CA ALA A 105 16.83 -5.84 -14.23
C ALA A 105 15.87 -4.88 -13.51
N VAL A 106 14.92 -4.29 -14.25
CA VAL A 106 13.88 -3.41 -13.67
C VAL A 106 12.90 -4.23 -12.85
N VAL A 107 12.48 -5.40 -13.37
CA VAL A 107 11.59 -6.33 -12.65
C VAL A 107 12.28 -6.88 -11.40
N GLU A 108 13.53 -7.30 -11.48
CA GLU A 108 14.31 -7.77 -10.32
C GLU A 108 14.45 -6.67 -9.25
N GLN A 109 14.70 -5.42 -9.65
CA GLN A 109 14.74 -4.29 -8.73
C GLN A 109 13.38 -4.06 -8.03
N GLN A 110 12.27 -4.17 -8.77
CA GLN A 110 10.92 -4.07 -8.21
C GLN A 110 10.67 -5.14 -7.16
N MET A 111 10.98 -6.39 -7.49
CA MET A 111 10.81 -7.52 -6.58
C MET A 111 11.74 -7.40 -5.36
N ALA A 112 12.94 -6.85 -5.52
CA ALA A 112 13.84 -6.61 -4.40
C ALA A 112 13.31 -5.54 -3.43
N ILE A 113 12.72 -4.44 -3.94
CA ILE A 113 12.09 -3.42 -3.09
C ILE A 113 10.91 -4.04 -2.33
N TYR A 114 10.06 -4.79 -3.04
CA TYR A 114 8.91 -5.46 -2.43
C TYR A 114 9.36 -6.45 -1.35
N ALA A 115 10.27 -7.37 -1.68
CA ALA A 115 10.75 -8.38 -0.74
C ALA A 115 11.42 -7.75 0.49
N SER A 116 12.29 -6.75 0.26
CA SER A 116 12.93 -6.02 1.36
C SER A 116 11.92 -5.32 2.25
N TRP A 117 10.82 -4.79 1.71
CA TRP A 117 9.76 -4.22 2.52
C TRP A 117 9.02 -5.29 3.32
N MET A 118 8.58 -6.36 2.65
CA MET A 118 7.80 -7.42 3.29
C MET A 118 8.58 -8.11 4.41
N ASP A 119 9.90 -8.22 4.28
CA ASP A 119 10.76 -8.77 5.35
C ASP A 119 10.92 -7.82 6.54
N ASN A 120 10.69 -6.51 6.36
CA ASN A 120 11.03 -5.47 7.35
C ASN A 120 9.85 -4.60 7.78
N TYR A 121 8.64 -4.81 7.26
CA TYR A 121 7.49 -3.98 7.61
C TYR A 121 7.21 -3.89 9.14
N PRO A 122 7.49 -4.90 9.99
CA PRO A 122 7.23 -4.77 11.43
C PRO A 122 8.03 -3.67 12.12
N VAL A 123 9.15 -3.21 11.53
CA VAL A 123 9.93 -2.08 12.04
C VAL A 123 9.56 -0.75 11.42
N HIS A 124 8.51 -0.72 10.57
CA HIS A 124 8.07 0.52 9.95
C HIS A 124 7.62 1.54 11.02
N PRO A 125 8.10 2.80 10.98
CA PRO A 125 7.83 3.78 12.04
C PRO A 125 6.36 4.11 12.26
N VAL A 126 5.53 3.93 11.23
CA VAL A 126 4.07 4.11 11.31
C VAL A 126 3.43 2.81 11.79
N LEU A 127 3.63 2.45 13.05
CA LEU A 127 2.94 1.32 13.70
C LEU A 127 3.14 -0.04 13.01
N GLY A 128 4.26 -0.24 12.30
CA GLY A 128 4.52 -1.45 11.52
C GLY A 128 4.38 -2.74 12.32
N ARG A 129 4.74 -2.70 13.60
CA ARG A 129 4.66 -3.86 14.52
C ARG A 129 3.26 -4.41 14.75
N HIS A 130 2.22 -3.63 14.42
CA HIS A 130 0.82 -4.03 14.58
C HIS A 130 0.18 -4.45 13.26
N TRP A 131 0.87 -4.28 12.14
CA TRP A 131 0.32 -4.63 10.83
C TRP A 131 0.27 -6.14 10.63
N THR A 132 -0.77 -6.58 9.91
CA THR A 132 -0.75 -7.89 9.26
C THR A 132 0.09 -7.83 7.98
N GLU A 133 0.48 -9.01 7.48
CA GLU A 133 1.18 -9.11 6.19
C GLU A 133 0.35 -8.51 5.05
N GLU A 134 -0.96 -8.76 5.02
CA GLU A 134 -1.89 -8.20 4.02
C GLU A 134 -1.95 -6.66 4.06
N GLN A 135 -1.91 -6.07 5.27
CA GLN A 135 -1.87 -4.62 5.43
C GLN A 135 -0.56 -4.02 4.95
N ALA A 136 0.57 -4.68 5.25
CA ALA A 136 1.88 -4.27 4.77
C ALA A 136 1.97 -4.34 3.24
N GLU A 137 1.40 -5.39 2.64
CA GLU A 137 1.31 -5.55 1.19
C GLU A 137 0.45 -4.45 0.56
N CYS A 138 -0.74 -4.18 1.12
CA CYS A 138 -1.60 -3.09 0.66
C CYS A 138 -0.85 -1.75 0.65
N ALA A 139 -0.11 -1.44 1.72
CA ALA A 139 0.59 -0.16 1.85
C ALA A 139 1.71 -0.01 0.81
N ILE A 140 2.56 -1.03 0.63
CA ILE A 140 3.67 -0.95 -0.34
C ILE A 140 3.16 -0.92 -1.79
N VAL A 141 2.14 -1.72 -2.11
CA VAL A 141 1.53 -1.72 -3.45
C VAL A 141 0.87 -0.38 -3.74
N THR A 142 0.17 0.21 -2.76
CA THR A 142 -0.40 1.56 -2.89
C THR A 142 0.68 2.60 -3.12
N MET A 143 1.78 2.54 -2.36
CA MET A 143 2.89 3.46 -2.56
C MET A 143 3.54 3.31 -3.94
N MET A 144 3.76 2.08 -4.41
CA MET A 144 4.29 1.84 -5.77
C MET A 144 3.35 2.33 -6.87
N ARG A 145 2.03 2.25 -6.67
CA ARG A 145 1.04 2.75 -7.62
C ARG A 145 0.99 4.27 -7.68
N VAL A 146 1.04 4.94 -6.53
CA VAL A 146 0.94 6.40 -6.44
C VAL A 146 2.26 7.08 -6.80
N GLU A 147 3.36 6.56 -6.26
CA GLU A 147 4.68 7.22 -6.36
C GLU A 147 5.56 6.66 -7.47
N GLY A 148 5.22 5.48 -7.98
CA GLY A 148 6.09 4.71 -8.84
C GLY A 148 7.23 4.05 -8.07
N VAL A 149 7.60 2.86 -8.53
CA VAL A 149 8.63 1.98 -7.94
C VAL A 149 9.90 2.73 -7.54
N ALA A 150 10.45 3.55 -8.44
CA ALA A 150 11.73 4.22 -8.20
C ALA A 150 11.65 5.26 -7.08
N ARG A 151 10.52 5.96 -6.93
CA ARG A 151 10.33 6.91 -5.83
C ARG A 151 10.01 6.17 -4.53
N THR A 152 9.19 5.13 -4.58
CA THR A 152 8.96 4.22 -3.45
C THR A 152 10.28 3.71 -2.90
N GLY A 153 11.15 3.12 -3.72
CA GLY A 153 12.45 2.62 -3.27
C GLY A 153 13.34 3.69 -2.61
N ARG A 154 13.30 4.94 -3.09
CA ARG A 154 14.01 6.05 -2.41
C ARG A 154 13.37 6.42 -1.08
N LEU A 155 12.05 6.58 -1.04
CA LEU A 155 11.31 6.90 0.17
C LEU A 155 11.57 5.88 1.28
N MET A 156 11.59 4.58 0.93
CA MET A 156 11.89 3.50 1.87
C MET A 156 13.31 3.55 2.43
N ASN A 157 14.29 3.85 1.57
CA ASN A 157 15.70 3.90 1.99
C ASN A 157 16.03 5.17 2.78
N ASP A 158 15.39 6.29 2.44
CA ASP A 158 15.68 7.59 3.03
C ASP A 158 14.77 7.94 4.22
N ALA A 159 13.77 7.10 4.50
CA ALA A 159 12.84 7.24 5.61
C ALA A 159 13.61 7.37 6.92
N ARG A 160 13.39 8.50 7.60
CA ARG A 160 14.09 8.83 8.84
C ARG A 160 13.20 9.68 9.73
N THR A 161 13.38 9.54 11.03
CA THR A 161 12.74 10.42 11.99
C THR A 161 13.35 11.82 11.91
N GLY A 162 12.55 12.81 11.52
CA GLY A 162 12.93 14.21 11.39
C GLY A 162 13.74 14.55 10.12
N GLY A 163 13.54 15.76 9.60
CA GLY A 163 14.30 16.31 8.47
C GLY A 163 13.81 15.89 7.08
N MET A 164 12.69 15.15 6.98
CA MET A 164 12.02 14.90 5.70
C MET A 164 11.18 16.10 5.27
N SER A 165 10.97 16.25 3.97
CA SER A 165 9.98 17.18 3.46
C SER A 165 8.57 16.72 3.84
N VAL A 166 7.62 17.66 3.97
CA VAL A 166 6.21 17.31 4.22
C VAL A 166 5.66 16.40 3.11
N GLU A 167 6.05 16.63 1.86
CA GLU A 167 5.62 15.82 0.72
C GLU A 167 6.14 14.38 0.80
N ASP A 168 7.41 14.18 1.16
CA ASP A 168 7.96 12.83 1.33
C ASP A 168 7.36 12.12 2.55
N ALA A 169 7.15 12.85 3.65
CA ALA A 169 6.49 12.31 4.85
C ALA A 169 5.05 11.88 4.55
N GLN A 170 4.29 12.68 3.80
CA GLN A 170 2.94 12.32 3.36
C GLN A 170 2.95 11.10 2.43
N ALA A 171 3.90 11.02 1.50
CA ALA A 171 4.03 9.86 0.62
C ALA A 171 4.31 8.54 1.38
N LEU A 172 4.91 8.61 2.56
CA LEU A 172 5.09 7.46 3.46
C LEU A 172 3.83 7.13 4.27
N VAL A 173 3.14 8.15 4.79
CA VAL A 173 2.04 7.96 5.76
C VAL A 173 0.70 7.70 5.07
N GLN A 174 0.40 8.37 3.96
CA GLN A 174 -0.91 8.29 3.30
C GLN A 174 -1.26 6.86 2.81
N PRO A 175 -0.34 6.09 2.19
CA PRO A 175 -0.62 4.70 1.83
C PRO A 175 -0.94 3.82 3.04
N VAL A 176 -0.33 4.08 4.21
CA VAL A 176 -0.65 3.36 5.44
C VAL A 176 -2.04 3.73 5.93
N ALA A 177 -2.34 5.03 6.03
CA ALA A 177 -3.64 5.53 6.45
C ALA A 177 -4.79 5.02 5.57
N TYR A 178 -4.51 4.72 4.30
CA TYR A 178 -5.46 4.12 3.38
C TYR A 178 -5.70 2.61 3.64
N CYS A 179 -4.68 1.89 4.10
CA CYS A 179 -4.67 0.43 4.18
C CYS A 179 -4.95 -0.13 5.58
N VAL A 180 -4.86 0.68 6.64
CA VAL A 180 -5.01 0.23 8.03
C VAL A 180 -5.99 1.11 8.79
N ASP A 181 -6.63 0.55 9.81
CA ASP A 181 -7.37 1.31 10.82
C ASP A 181 -6.35 1.94 11.78
N LEU A 182 -5.97 3.19 11.53
CA LEU A 182 -4.93 3.88 12.29
C LEU A 182 -5.33 4.06 13.75
N MET A 183 -6.61 4.26 14.03
CA MET A 183 -7.11 4.41 15.40
C MET A 183 -6.99 3.10 16.19
N ALA A 184 -7.35 1.96 15.58
CA ALA A 184 -7.16 0.65 16.18
C ALA A 184 -5.68 0.37 16.45
N MET A 185 -4.80 0.71 15.50
CA MET A 185 -3.35 0.51 15.66
C MET A 185 -2.77 1.41 16.77
N VAL A 186 -3.19 2.67 16.86
CA VAL A 186 -2.79 3.55 17.97
C VAL A 186 -3.27 3.00 19.31
N ARG A 187 -4.51 2.52 19.40
CA ARG A 187 -5.01 1.90 20.64
C ARG A 187 -4.18 0.67 21.03
N ALA A 188 -3.82 -0.17 20.06
CA ALA A 188 -2.94 -1.32 20.29
C ALA A 188 -1.53 -0.90 20.73
N GLU A 189 -0.98 0.16 20.14
CA GLU A 189 0.31 0.76 20.52
C GLU A 189 0.30 1.25 21.97
N LEU A 190 -0.68 2.09 22.33
CA LEU A 190 -0.82 2.67 23.67
C LEU A 190 -1.01 1.58 24.73
N THR A 191 -1.77 0.52 24.40
CA THR A 191 -1.92 -0.66 25.23
C THR A 191 -0.59 -1.39 25.41
N SER A 192 0.16 -1.60 24.32
CA SER A 192 1.45 -2.31 24.35
C SER A 192 2.52 -1.56 25.14
N VAL A 193 2.56 -0.23 25.08
CA VAL A 193 3.52 0.58 25.86
C VAL A 193 3.07 0.83 27.29
N GLY A 194 1.85 0.42 27.65
CA GLY A 194 1.33 0.48 29.01
C GLY A 194 0.92 1.89 29.46
N VAL A 195 0.30 2.67 28.58
CA VAL A 195 -0.28 3.97 28.95
C VAL A 195 -1.31 3.77 30.06
N PRO A 196 -1.15 4.41 31.23
CA PRO A 196 -2.01 4.16 32.38
C PRO A 196 -3.39 4.83 32.30
N GLN A 197 -3.57 5.81 31.41
CA GLN A 197 -4.83 6.51 31.20
C GLN A 197 -5.88 5.58 30.57
N ASP A 198 -7.15 5.88 30.84
CA ASP A 198 -8.28 5.31 30.11
C ASP A 198 -8.18 5.71 28.63
N LEU A 199 -7.95 4.72 27.76
CA LEU A 199 -7.68 4.97 26.34
C LEU A 199 -8.90 5.49 25.58
N ASP A 200 -10.11 5.13 26.02
CA ASP A 200 -11.35 5.60 25.39
C ASP A 200 -11.60 7.08 25.68
N CYS A 201 -11.27 7.54 26.90
CA CYS A 201 -11.22 8.95 27.24
C CYS A 201 -10.09 9.66 26.49
N LEU A 202 -8.87 9.11 26.52
CA LEU A 202 -7.67 9.76 25.97
C LEU A 202 -7.81 10.04 24.46
N LEU A 203 -8.39 9.08 23.73
CA LEU A 203 -8.60 9.14 22.29
C LEU A 203 -10.00 9.67 21.92
N ALA A 204 -10.77 10.18 22.89
CA ALA A 204 -12.12 10.67 22.64
C ALA A 204 -12.09 11.86 21.66
N GLY A 205 -12.71 11.68 20.49
CA GLY A 205 -12.78 12.73 19.46
C GLY A 205 -11.59 12.76 18.50
N VAL A 206 -10.56 11.95 18.72
CA VAL A 206 -9.45 11.79 17.76
C VAL A 206 -9.94 11.06 16.52
N VAL A 207 -9.58 11.59 15.35
CA VAL A 207 -9.86 10.97 14.05
C VAL A 207 -8.58 10.45 13.38
N GLU A 208 -8.73 9.55 12.40
CA GLU A 208 -7.58 8.94 11.71
C GLU A 208 -6.70 9.96 10.99
N GLU A 209 -7.30 11.03 10.45
CA GLU A 209 -6.53 12.10 9.80
C GLU A 209 -5.59 12.79 10.79
N GLU A 210 -6.02 13.01 12.04
CA GLU A 210 -5.18 13.59 13.09
C GLU A 210 -4.04 12.64 13.44
N VAL A 211 -4.32 11.33 13.59
CA VAL A 211 -3.27 10.32 13.79
C VAL A 211 -2.25 10.34 12.64
N ALA A 212 -2.70 10.42 11.39
CA ALA A 212 -1.81 10.53 10.25
C ALA A 212 -0.94 11.79 10.34
N THR A 213 -1.46 12.93 10.82
CA THR A 213 -0.63 14.13 11.03
C THR A 213 0.45 13.94 12.08
N TRP A 214 0.21 13.13 13.13
CA TRP A 214 1.24 12.83 14.13
C TRP A 214 2.42 12.10 13.50
N TYR A 215 2.15 11.11 12.64
CA TYR A 215 3.20 10.39 11.92
C TYR A 215 3.87 11.23 10.83
N VAL A 216 3.14 12.13 10.15
CA VAL A 216 3.81 13.11 9.28
C VAL A 216 4.80 13.95 10.10
N ALA A 217 4.40 14.42 11.29
CA ALA A 217 5.24 15.19 12.19
C ALA A 217 6.47 14.40 12.69
N VAL A 218 6.37 13.07 12.86
CA VAL A 218 7.55 12.25 13.23
C VAL A 218 8.63 12.25 12.15
N PHE A 219 8.24 12.26 10.87
CA PHE A 219 9.17 12.28 9.75
C PHE A 219 9.70 13.70 9.46
N THR A 220 8.89 14.74 9.65
CA THR A 220 9.32 16.13 9.40
C THR A 220 10.13 16.73 10.55
N ASP A 221 9.62 16.60 11.77
CA ASP A 221 10.08 17.33 12.96
C ASP A 221 10.62 16.41 14.07
N GLY A 222 10.59 15.10 13.83
CA GLY A 222 11.11 14.10 14.75
C GLY A 222 10.19 13.85 15.95
N PRO A 223 10.71 13.27 17.05
CA PRO A 223 9.88 12.89 18.19
C PRO A 223 9.26 14.10 18.89
N ALA A 224 9.91 15.27 18.82
CA ALA A 224 9.37 16.50 19.38
C ALA A 224 8.11 16.96 18.62
N GLY A 225 8.13 16.89 17.29
CA GLY A 225 6.96 17.19 16.46
C GLY A 225 5.82 16.21 16.70
N PHE A 226 6.12 14.92 16.74
CA PHE A 226 5.14 13.89 17.09
C PHE A 226 4.45 14.19 18.43
N ASN A 227 5.23 14.44 19.48
CA ASN A 227 4.70 14.71 20.82
C ASN A 227 3.87 16.00 20.86
N ALA A 228 4.26 17.04 20.12
CA ALA A 228 3.50 18.28 20.02
C ALA A 228 2.14 18.02 19.35
N ALA A 229 2.14 17.36 18.19
CA ALA A 229 0.92 17.05 17.44
C ALA A 229 -0.02 16.12 18.23
N LEU A 230 0.52 15.11 18.91
CA LEU A 230 -0.26 14.23 19.77
C LEU A 230 -0.90 15.00 20.93
N SER A 231 -0.14 15.88 21.60
CA SER A 231 -0.64 16.64 22.76
C SER A 231 -1.75 17.64 22.41
N GLU A 232 -1.84 18.07 21.15
CA GLU A 232 -2.95 18.88 20.66
C GLU A 232 -4.22 18.07 20.42
N GLY A 233 -4.08 16.78 20.07
CA GLY A 233 -5.19 15.90 19.73
C GLY A 233 -5.78 15.10 20.89
N VAL A 234 -5.01 14.82 21.95
CA VAL A 234 -5.47 13.96 23.06
C VAL A 234 -5.75 14.72 24.35
N ASP A 235 -6.71 14.22 25.14
CA ASP A 235 -7.00 14.77 26.47
C ASP A 235 -6.13 14.11 27.55
N LEU A 236 -5.03 14.77 27.91
CA LEU A 236 -4.11 14.29 28.95
C LEU A 236 -4.69 14.37 30.38
N THR A 237 -5.88 14.93 30.57
CA THR A 237 -6.56 14.99 31.88
C THR A 237 -7.37 13.74 32.21
N CYS A 238 -7.45 12.79 31.28
CA CYS A 238 -8.16 11.54 31.46
C CYS A 238 -7.69 10.74 32.69
N PRO A 239 -8.62 10.10 33.42
CA PRO A 239 -8.29 9.31 34.59
C PRO A 239 -7.47 8.07 34.21
N THR A 240 -6.80 7.47 35.18
CA THR A 240 -6.19 6.15 35.00
C THR A 240 -7.26 5.10 34.79
N ALA A 241 -6.99 4.11 33.93
CA ALA A 241 -7.86 2.96 33.76
C ALA A 241 -8.02 2.22 35.11
N PRO A 242 -9.23 1.70 35.43
CA PRO A 242 -9.53 1.03 36.69
C PRO A 242 -8.81 -0.32 36.88
#